data_AF-A0A4R2LAF1-F1
#
_entry.id   AF-A0A4R2LAF1-F1
#
_cell.length_a   1.000
_cell.length_b   1.000
_cell.length_c   1.000
_cell.angle_alpha   90.00
_cell.angle_beta   90.00
_cell.angle_gamma   90.00
#
_symmetry.space_group_name_H-M   'P 1'
#
loop_
_entity.id
_entity.type
_entity.pdbx_description
1 polymer ?
#
loop_
_entity_poly.entity_id
_entity_poly.type
_entity_poly.pdbx_seq_one_letter_code
_entity_poly.pdbx_strand_id
1 'polypeptide(L)'
;MSRKKIIVLAIVLFFLINIWGFLSGNISLKFSRTKRAETEAVAEDSREKIIIEETAAGADDETQQAEQVVYYPTEEALIEEESKGTSNYFIVRGDSTLLFFREEDSDGIKSFYVLAFVIEADGYYYSQDTMRVKNASEQTLQINQGEYYIYFYVEDKDVVEDSLGGEFQRVPAGDGVELLARYIDCPIEEYELYINGVLMDLSDGYNLGDKSSEDIPFYTLEDYISALGLGEKYLLVQGDRTLLIVEESGEGNASDTLRFSFAAAEKINGAYYDRGENVKSGQVLLRRYMIEEVQGEYYMLYLRGAEENTEISDNREGVFQEMEVSNNAVVGAKYIDCPIEEYEFYIDGWRLDLSGAYE
;
A
#
# COMPACT_ATOMS: atom_id res chain seq x y z
N MET A 1 -2.85 -21.84 -58.62
CA MET A 1 -3.69 -21.08 -57.65
C MET A 1 -2.80 -20.01 -57.03
N SER A 2 -3.14 -18.72 -57.08
CA SER A 2 -2.20 -17.65 -56.62
C SER A 2 -2.01 -17.73 -55.09
N ARG A 3 -0.82 -17.38 -54.58
CA ARG A 3 -0.48 -17.48 -53.14
C ARG A 3 -1.53 -16.83 -52.22
N LYS A 4 -2.15 -15.72 -52.65
CA LYS A 4 -3.24 -15.05 -51.92
C LYS A 4 -4.49 -15.94 -51.77
N LYS A 5 -4.84 -16.74 -52.78
CA LYS A 5 -5.98 -17.67 -52.72
C LYS A 5 -5.72 -18.86 -51.81
N ILE A 6 -4.46 -19.28 -51.63
CA ILE A 6 -4.09 -20.40 -50.74
C ILE A 6 -4.18 -19.97 -49.28
N ILE A 7 -3.73 -18.75 -48.95
CA ILE A 7 -3.78 -18.22 -47.59
C ILE A 7 -5.22 -17.97 -47.14
N VAL A 8 -6.06 -17.39 -48.01
CA VAL A 8 -7.48 -17.18 -47.69
C VAL A 8 -8.21 -18.52 -47.51
N LEU A 9 -7.89 -19.54 -48.33
CA LEU A 9 -8.47 -20.87 -48.17
C LEU A 9 -8.04 -21.53 -46.84
N ALA A 10 -6.79 -21.35 -46.42
CA ALA A 10 -6.29 -21.89 -45.15
C ALA A 10 -6.95 -21.23 -43.93
N ILE A 11 -7.15 -19.91 -43.97
CA ILE A 11 -7.83 -19.16 -42.89
C ILE A 11 -9.31 -19.58 -42.82
N VAL A 12 -9.99 -19.69 -43.97
CA VAL A 12 -11.40 -20.12 -43.99
C VAL A 12 -11.55 -21.57 -43.50
N LEU A 13 -10.61 -22.47 -43.83
CA LEU A 13 -10.61 -23.84 -43.29
C LEU A 13 -10.35 -23.86 -41.78
N PHE A 14 -9.46 -23.01 -41.28
CA PHE A 14 -9.16 -22.92 -39.84
C PHE A 14 -10.39 -22.44 -39.05
N PHE A 15 -11.11 -21.44 -39.56
CA PHE A 15 -12.36 -20.98 -38.94
C PHE A 15 -13.47 -22.04 -39.03
N LEU A 16 -13.62 -22.74 -40.15
CA LEU A 16 -14.62 -23.81 -40.27
C LEU A 16 -14.34 -24.98 -39.32
N ILE A 17 -13.07 -25.36 -39.09
CA ILE A 17 -12.72 -26.44 -38.16
C ILE A 17 -13.00 -26.03 -36.70
N ASN A 18 -12.68 -24.80 -36.32
CA ASN A 18 -12.91 -24.33 -34.95
C ASN A 18 -14.40 -24.11 -34.64
N ILE A 19 -15.17 -23.57 -35.60
CA ILE A 19 -16.61 -23.38 -35.44
C ILE A 19 -17.35 -24.73 -35.42
N TRP A 20 -16.89 -25.72 -36.19
CA TRP A 20 -17.48 -27.06 -36.16
C TRP A 20 -17.12 -27.83 -34.88
N GLY A 21 -15.91 -27.63 -34.34
CA GLY A 21 -15.49 -28.19 -33.04
C GLY A 21 -16.25 -27.62 -31.83
N PHE A 22 -16.65 -26.34 -31.89
CA PHE A 22 -17.49 -25.72 -30.85
C PHE A 22 -18.96 -26.14 -30.92
N LEU A 23 -19.50 -26.38 -32.12
CA LEU A 23 -20.92 -26.78 -32.31
C LEU A 23 -21.18 -28.28 -32.12
N SER A 24 -20.15 -29.14 -32.12
CA SER A 24 -20.31 -30.60 -31.88
C SER A 24 -20.06 -31.04 -30.43
N GLY A 25 -19.87 -30.11 -29.48
CA GLY A 25 -19.91 -30.39 -28.04
C GLY A 25 -18.98 -31.50 -27.53
N ASN A 26 -17.79 -31.67 -28.12
CA ASN A 26 -16.93 -32.79 -27.75
C ASN A 26 -15.43 -32.50 -27.95
N ILE A 27 -14.87 -31.60 -27.15
CA ILE A 27 -13.42 -31.58 -26.86
C ILE A 27 -13.25 -31.44 -25.34
N SER A 28 -13.03 -32.58 -24.69
CA SER A 28 -12.44 -32.67 -23.35
C SER A 28 -10.91 -32.68 -23.52
N LEU A 29 -10.24 -31.62 -23.06
CA LEU A 29 -8.79 -31.60 -22.95
C LEU A 29 -8.39 -32.39 -21.70
N LYS A 30 -7.94 -33.63 -21.92
CA LYS A 30 -7.25 -34.45 -20.93
C LYS A 30 -5.86 -33.89 -20.67
N PHE A 31 -5.62 -33.36 -19.47
CA PHE A 31 -4.28 -33.32 -18.90
C PHE A 31 -4.08 -34.55 -18.00
N SER A 32 -2.96 -35.22 -18.23
CA SER A 32 -2.57 -36.51 -17.66
C SER A 32 -2.31 -36.41 -16.16
N ARG A 33 -3.02 -37.22 -15.38
CA ARG A 33 -2.66 -37.58 -13.99
C ARG A 33 -1.29 -38.27 -13.95
N THR A 34 -0.38 -37.74 -13.14
CA THR A 34 0.63 -38.55 -12.46
C THR A 34 0.52 -38.33 -10.94
N LYS A 35 0.00 -39.37 -10.26
CA LYS A 35 0.04 -39.73 -8.82
C LYS A 35 -0.12 -38.64 -7.73
N ARG A 36 -1.37 -38.57 -7.24
CA ARG A 36 -1.83 -38.63 -5.82
C ARG A 36 -0.72 -38.57 -4.74
N ALA A 37 -0.69 -37.49 -3.97
CA ALA A 37 -0.79 -37.62 -2.52
C ALA A 37 -2.26 -37.39 -2.16
N GLU A 38 -2.86 -38.35 -1.47
CA GLU A 38 -4.18 -38.20 -0.87
C GLU A 38 -4.06 -37.20 0.28
N THR A 39 -4.77 -36.09 0.19
CA THR A 39 -5.29 -35.44 1.38
C THR A 39 -6.79 -35.34 1.16
N GLU A 40 -7.53 -35.98 2.04
CA GLU A 40 -8.98 -36.08 2.01
C GLU A 40 -9.60 -34.68 1.92
N ALA A 41 -10.50 -34.51 0.97
CA ALA A 41 -11.57 -33.53 1.12
C ALA A 41 -12.43 -33.99 2.30
N VAL A 42 -12.06 -33.57 3.50
CA VAL A 42 -13.02 -33.45 4.59
C VAL A 42 -13.71 -32.13 4.33
N ALA A 43 -14.93 -32.22 3.79
CA ALA A 43 -15.90 -31.15 3.89
C ALA A 43 -16.23 -30.97 5.38
N GLU A 44 -15.45 -30.13 6.06
CA GLU A 44 -15.84 -29.48 7.28
C GLU A 44 -16.03 -28.00 6.97
N ASP A 45 -17.09 -27.46 7.54
CA ASP A 45 -17.61 -26.09 7.47
C ASP A 45 -16.57 -25.05 7.93
N SER A 46 -15.47 -24.88 7.18
CA SER A 46 -14.35 -24.04 7.59
C SER A 46 -14.65 -22.57 7.27
N ARG A 47 -15.19 -21.87 8.27
CA ARG A 47 -15.30 -20.39 8.34
C ARG A 47 -13.94 -19.71 8.52
N GLU A 48 -12.86 -20.34 8.08
CA GLU A 48 -11.49 -19.90 8.38
C GLU A 48 -10.91 -19.11 7.21
N LYS A 49 -10.16 -18.05 7.54
CA LYS A 49 -9.31 -17.30 6.60
C LYS A 49 -8.37 -18.26 5.87
N ILE A 50 -8.39 -18.24 4.53
CA ILE A 50 -7.47 -19.05 3.74
C ILE A 50 -6.41 -18.12 3.15
N ILE A 51 -5.14 -18.41 3.44
CA ILE A 51 -4.00 -17.74 2.81
C ILE A 51 -3.52 -18.69 1.71
N ILE A 52 -3.70 -18.28 0.45
CA ILE A 52 -3.21 -19.03 -0.71
C ILE A 52 -1.87 -18.42 -1.12
N GLU A 53 -0.80 -19.20 -1.00
CA GLU A 53 0.49 -18.87 -1.60
C GLU A 53 0.43 -19.24 -3.09
N GLU A 54 0.23 -18.25 -3.96
CA GLU A 54 0.24 -18.50 -5.39
C GLU A 54 1.67 -18.43 -5.93
N THR A 55 2.19 -19.55 -6.44
CA THR A 55 3.44 -19.58 -7.21
C THR A 55 3.06 -19.54 -8.69
N ALA A 56 3.38 -18.44 -9.37
CA ALA A 56 3.12 -18.29 -10.80
C ALA A 56 3.71 -19.47 -11.59
N ALA A 57 2.86 -20.19 -12.32
CA ALA A 57 3.29 -21.35 -13.09
C ALA A 57 4.09 -20.93 -14.33
N GLY A 58 5.42 -20.91 -14.22
CA GLY A 58 6.32 -20.96 -15.39
C GLY A 58 7.36 -19.85 -15.54
N ALA A 59 7.85 -19.23 -14.45
CA ALA A 59 9.02 -18.37 -14.49
C ALA A 59 10.14 -18.92 -13.60
N ASP A 60 11.39 -18.77 -14.06
CA ASP A 60 12.58 -19.37 -13.45
C ASP A 60 12.81 -18.91 -12.00
N ASP A 61 13.32 -19.87 -11.25
CA ASP A 61 13.62 -19.90 -9.82
C ASP A 61 14.76 -18.90 -9.51
N GLU A 62 14.41 -17.72 -8.99
CA GLU A 62 15.12 -16.96 -7.94
C GLU A 62 14.45 -15.58 -7.75
N THR A 63 13.95 -15.31 -6.54
CA THR A 63 13.49 -14.00 -6.01
C THR A 63 12.07 -13.47 -6.33
N GLN A 64 11.02 -14.27 -6.14
CA GLN A 64 9.68 -13.71 -5.89
C GLN A 64 9.16 -14.14 -4.51
N GLN A 65 8.84 -13.17 -3.67
CA GLN A 65 8.00 -13.41 -2.48
C GLN A 65 6.64 -13.91 -2.98
N ALA A 66 6.14 -15.00 -2.39
CA ALA A 66 4.82 -15.50 -2.72
C ALA A 66 3.77 -14.43 -2.43
N GLU A 67 2.97 -14.08 -3.45
CA GLU A 67 1.83 -13.19 -3.31
C GLU A 67 0.81 -13.89 -2.40
N GLN A 68 0.59 -13.36 -1.20
CA GLN A 68 -0.38 -13.93 -0.27
C GLN A 68 -1.78 -13.47 -0.68
N VAL A 69 -2.53 -14.34 -1.35
CA VAL A 69 -3.94 -14.08 -1.65
C VAL A 69 -4.75 -14.44 -0.41
N VAL A 70 -5.25 -13.43 0.29
CA VAL A 70 -6.17 -13.59 1.43
C VAL A 70 -7.59 -13.77 0.88
N TYR A 71 -8.20 -14.91 1.20
CA TYR A 71 -9.52 -15.30 0.71
C TYR A 71 -10.49 -15.60 1.86
N TYR A 72 -11.73 -15.13 1.70
CA TYR A 72 -12.86 -15.41 2.57
C TYR A 72 -14.01 -16.06 1.79
N PRO A 73 -14.44 -17.29 2.15
CA PRO A 73 -15.51 -18.00 1.43
C PRO A 73 -16.88 -17.31 1.48
N THR A 74 -17.14 -16.54 2.54
CA THR A 74 -18.40 -15.79 2.72
C THR A 74 -18.12 -14.44 3.38
N GLU A 75 -19.08 -13.52 3.27
CA GLU A 75 -18.97 -12.23 3.95
C GLU A 75 -18.96 -12.39 5.47
N GLU A 76 -19.71 -13.35 6.01
CA GLU A 76 -19.72 -13.63 7.45
C GLU A 76 -18.34 -14.07 7.94
N ALA A 77 -17.60 -14.85 7.15
CA ALA A 77 -16.23 -15.24 7.48
C ALA A 77 -15.27 -14.04 7.43
N LEU A 78 -15.41 -13.18 6.42
CA LEU A 78 -14.67 -11.92 6.32
C LEU A 78 -14.94 -11.04 7.55
N ILE A 79 -16.21 -10.82 7.88
CA ILE A 79 -16.61 -10.02 9.05
C ILE A 79 -16.09 -10.64 10.34
N GLU A 80 -16.29 -11.94 10.54
CA GLU A 80 -15.87 -12.63 11.76
C GLU A 80 -14.36 -12.53 11.97
N GLU A 81 -13.55 -12.58 10.91
CA GLU A 81 -12.10 -12.45 11.00
C GLU A 81 -11.67 -10.99 11.16
N GLU A 82 -12.08 -10.10 10.26
CA GLU A 82 -11.55 -8.72 10.19
C GLU A 82 -12.11 -7.80 11.29
N SER A 83 -13.23 -8.18 11.91
CA SER A 83 -13.74 -7.49 13.10
C SER A 83 -13.09 -7.95 14.41
N LYS A 84 -12.18 -8.93 14.38
CA LYS A 84 -11.51 -9.38 15.61
C LYS A 84 -10.69 -8.27 16.23
N GLY A 85 -10.94 -8.01 17.51
CA GLY A 85 -10.16 -7.05 18.29
C GLY A 85 -10.49 -5.59 18.03
N THR A 86 -11.50 -5.28 17.23
CA THR A 86 -12.03 -3.90 17.12
C THR A 86 -13.29 -3.70 17.96
N SER A 87 -13.48 -2.48 18.44
CA SER A 87 -14.67 -2.02 19.14
C SER A 87 -15.88 -1.84 18.20
N ASN A 88 -15.63 -1.57 16.91
CA ASN A 88 -16.68 -1.25 15.95
C ASN A 88 -16.18 -1.43 14.50
N TYR A 89 -17.09 -1.72 13.58
CA TYR A 89 -16.79 -1.78 12.16
C TYR A 89 -18.02 -1.42 11.33
N PHE A 90 -17.79 -1.06 10.07
CA PHE A 90 -18.87 -0.93 9.10
C PHE A 90 -18.36 -1.23 7.69
N ILE A 91 -19.29 -1.45 6.78
CA ILE A 91 -19.00 -1.90 5.42
C ILE A 91 -19.70 -0.98 4.43
N VAL A 92 -18.99 -0.59 3.38
CA VAL A 92 -19.54 0.07 2.21
C VAL A 92 -19.39 -0.88 1.03
N ARG A 93 -20.51 -1.33 0.47
CA ARG A 93 -20.52 -2.26 -0.66
C ARG A 93 -20.71 -1.52 -1.98
N GLY A 94 -19.89 -1.88 -2.97
CA GLY A 94 -20.12 -1.58 -4.38
C GLY A 94 -20.78 -2.75 -5.08
N ASP A 95 -20.70 -2.79 -6.42
CA ASP A 95 -21.33 -3.84 -7.23
C ASP A 95 -20.49 -5.13 -7.26
N SER A 96 -19.18 -4.97 -7.31
CA SER A 96 -18.17 -6.03 -7.41
C SER A 96 -17.03 -5.87 -6.40
N THR A 97 -17.06 -4.80 -5.61
CA THR A 97 -16.07 -4.58 -4.55
C THR A 97 -16.69 -4.14 -3.23
N LEU A 98 -15.88 -4.13 -2.18
CA LEU A 98 -16.30 -3.82 -0.82
C LEU A 98 -15.17 -3.10 -0.08
N LEU A 99 -15.52 -2.07 0.69
CA LEU A 99 -14.64 -1.46 1.69
C LEU A 99 -15.10 -1.84 3.09
N PHE A 100 -14.18 -2.38 3.88
CA PHE A 100 -14.38 -2.76 5.28
C PHE A 100 -13.63 -1.78 6.18
N PHE A 101 -14.36 -1.05 7.01
CA PHE A 101 -13.82 -0.06 7.93
C PHE A 101 -13.78 -0.65 9.34
N ARG A 102 -12.58 -0.74 9.91
CA ARG A 102 -12.32 -1.23 11.26
C ARG A 102 -11.93 -0.09 12.18
N GLU A 103 -12.67 0.15 13.25
CA GLU A 103 -12.29 1.15 14.27
C GLU A 103 -10.99 0.72 14.95
N GLU A 104 -10.05 1.66 15.13
CA GLU A 104 -8.85 1.43 15.93
C GLU A 104 -8.94 2.22 17.25
N ASP A 105 -8.39 1.63 18.32
CA ASP A 105 -8.30 2.29 19.62
C ASP A 105 -7.43 3.56 19.49
N SER A 106 -8.04 4.72 19.70
CA SER A 106 -7.36 6.01 19.69
C SER A 106 -7.88 6.94 20.79
N ASP A 107 -6.99 7.69 21.43
CA ASP A 107 -7.36 8.79 22.32
C ASP A 107 -7.85 9.99 21.49
N GLY A 108 -9.15 10.32 21.58
CA GLY A 108 -9.76 11.46 20.86
C GLY A 108 -10.73 11.03 19.74
N ILE A 109 -10.68 11.73 18.60
CA ILE A 109 -11.46 11.36 17.40
C ILE A 109 -10.97 10.00 16.89
N LYS A 110 -11.91 9.07 16.72
CA LYS A 110 -11.69 7.68 16.31
C LYS A 110 -11.14 7.60 14.89
N SER A 111 -10.14 6.74 14.74
CA SER A 111 -9.53 6.40 13.45
C SER A 111 -10.05 5.07 12.92
N PHE A 112 -10.05 4.90 11.60
CA PHE A 112 -10.50 3.67 10.95
C PHE A 112 -9.44 3.13 10.01
N TYR A 113 -9.20 1.82 10.09
CA TYR A 113 -8.40 1.11 9.10
C TYR A 113 -9.34 0.56 8.00
N VAL A 114 -9.04 0.84 6.74
CA VAL A 114 -9.90 0.51 5.59
C VAL A 114 -9.25 -0.59 4.77
N LEU A 115 -9.99 -1.68 4.61
CA LEU A 115 -9.61 -2.84 3.84
C LEU A 115 -10.48 -2.93 2.60
N ALA A 116 -9.85 -3.02 1.44
CA ALA A 116 -10.53 -3.17 0.16
C ALA A 116 -10.61 -4.65 -0.23
N PHE A 117 -11.77 -5.06 -0.74
CA PHE A 117 -12.03 -6.43 -1.16
C PHE A 117 -12.69 -6.47 -2.54
N VAL A 118 -12.35 -7.49 -3.33
CA VAL A 118 -13.04 -7.86 -4.56
C VAL A 118 -14.02 -8.98 -4.25
N ILE A 119 -15.24 -8.85 -4.78
CA ILE A 119 -16.33 -9.81 -4.64
C ILE A 119 -16.38 -10.65 -5.90
N GLU A 120 -16.06 -11.94 -5.79
CA GLU A 120 -16.22 -12.91 -6.86
C GLU A 120 -17.31 -13.93 -6.55
N ALA A 121 -17.60 -14.83 -7.49
CA ALA A 121 -18.67 -15.81 -7.36
C ALA A 121 -18.41 -16.85 -6.25
N ASP A 122 -17.16 -17.09 -5.91
CA ASP A 122 -16.70 -18.06 -4.93
C ASP A 122 -16.29 -17.44 -3.58
N GLY A 123 -16.08 -16.12 -3.50
CA GLY A 123 -15.83 -15.47 -2.23
C GLY A 123 -15.32 -14.03 -2.33
N TYR A 124 -14.61 -13.60 -1.29
CA TYR A 124 -14.08 -12.26 -1.13
C TYR A 124 -12.56 -12.33 -1.08
N TYR A 125 -11.92 -11.52 -1.91
CA TYR A 125 -10.47 -11.48 -2.07
C TYR A 125 -9.96 -10.14 -1.60
N TYR A 126 -8.86 -10.14 -0.87
CA TYR A 126 -8.19 -8.91 -0.50
C TYR A 126 -7.69 -8.20 -1.75
N SER A 127 -8.11 -6.94 -1.94
CA SER A 127 -7.39 -6.06 -2.86
C SER A 127 -6.10 -5.64 -2.17
N GLN A 128 -5.00 -5.48 -2.91
CA GLN A 128 -3.67 -5.20 -2.34
C GLN A 128 -3.56 -3.83 -1.65
N ASP A 129 -4.67 -3.10 -1.54
CA ASP A 129 -4.75 -1.70 -1.16
C ASP A 129 -5.40 -1.57 0.22
N THR A 130 -4.55 -1.52 1.22
CA THR A 130 -4.94 -1.34 2.62
C THR A 130 -4.62 0.10 2.98
N MET A 131 -5.60 0.86 3.43
CA MET A 131 -5.36 2.27 3.75
C MET A 131 -5.79 2.58 5.17
N ARG A 132 -4.92 3.25 5.91
CA ARG A 132 -5.25 3.76 7.23
C ARG A 132 -5.89 5.13 7.10
N VAL A 133 -7.13 5.26 7.54
CA VAL A 133 -7.86 6.54 7.61
C VAL A 133 -7.77 7.08 9.02
N LYS A 134 -6.91 8.07 9.21
CA LYS A 134 -6.80 8.82 10.46
C LYS A 134 -7.18 10.27 10.20
N ASN A 135 -8.29 10.72 10.78
CA ASN A 135 -8.71 12.13 10.75
C ASN A 135 -8.57 12.77 9.37
N ALA A 136 -9.16 12.15 8.33
CA ALA A 136 -9.16 12.70 6.98
C ALA A 136 -9.67 14.15 7.04
N SER A 137 -8.75 15.09 6.88
CA SER A 137 -8.98 16.53 6.95
C SER A 137 -9.75 17.03 5.72
N GLU A 138 -9.82 16.20 4.66
CA GLU A 138 -10.45 16.44 3.36
C GLU A 138 -11.22 15.20 2.85
N GLN A 139 -12.02 15.36 1.77
CA GLN A 139 -12.73 14.22 1.18
C GLN A 139 -11.74 13.23 0.57
N THR A 140 -11.86 11.96 0.93
CA THR A 140 -11.06 10.91 0.30
C THR A 140 -11.92 10.15 -0.69
N LEU A 141 -11.45 10.10 -1.93
CA LEU A 141 -11.99 9.26 -2.99
C LEU A 141 -11.07 8.04 -3.17
N GLN A 142 -11.63 6.85 -3.06
CA GLN A 142 -10.93 5.58 -3.25
C GLN A 142 -11.53 4.85 -4.45
N ILE A 143 -10.66 4.19 -5.23
CA ILE A 143 -11.07 3.32 -6.33
C ILE A 143 -10.66 1.90 -6.00
N ASN A 144 -11.57 0.96 -6.25
CA ASN A 144 -11.28 -0.46 -6.17
C ASN A 144 -11.88 -1.15 -7.39
N GLN A 145 -11.04 -1.71 -8.27
CA GLN A 145 -11.46 -2.33 -9.55
C GLN A 145 -12.38 -1.41 -10.40
N GLY A 146 -12.07 -0.13 -10.48
CA GLY A 146 -12.88 0.86 -11.20
C GLY A 146 -14.17 1.32 -10.50
N GLU A 147 -14.48 0.81 -9.31
CA GLU A 147 -15.59 1.27 -8.47
C GLU A 147 -15.14 2.40 -7.54
N TYR A 148 -15.96 3.46 -7.45
CA TYR A 148 -15.63 4.66 -6.71
C TYR A 148 -16.29 4.66 -5.33
N TYR A 149 -15.50 5.00 -4.32
CA TYR A 149 -15.94 5.16 -2.94
C TYR A 149 -15.50 6.52 -2.42
N ILE A 150 -16.34 7.17 -1.64
CA ILE A 150 -16.00 8.41 -0.98
C ILE A 150 -16.23 8.30 0.52
N TYR A 151 -15.31 8.83 1.32
CA TYR A 151 -15.46 8.95 2.76
C TYR A 151 -14.73 10.17 3.32
N PHE A 152 -15.28 10.72 4.40
CA PHE A 152 -14.81 11.96 5.02
C PHE A 152 -15.42 12.15 6.41
N TYR A 153 -14.72 12.91 7.25
CA TYR A 153 -15.23 13.32 8.55
C TYR A 153 -16.02 14.62 8.45
N VAL A 154 -17.09 14.72 9.23
CA VAL A 154 -17.92 15.92 9.38
C VAL A 154 -18.30 16.14 10.83
N GLU A 155 -18.58 17.39 11.20
CA GLU A 155 -19.16 17.68 12.52
C GLU A 155 -20.66 17.31 12.53
N ASP A 156 -21.21 16.96 13.70
CA ASP A 156 -22.62 16.54 13.91
C ASP A 156 -23.67 17.53 13.34
N LYS A 157 -23.27 18.78 13.06
CA LYS A 157 -24.15 19.84 12.56
C LYS A 157 -24.02 20.09 11.07
N ASP A 158 -23.03 19.49 10.43
CA ASP A 158 -22.81 19.64 9.01
C ASP A 158 -23.95 19.00 8.23
N VAL A 159 -24.42 19.71 7.21
CA VAL A 159 -25.45 19.20 6.29
C VAL A 159 -24.75 18.66 5.06
N VAL A 160 -24.90 17.36 4.81
CA VAL A 160 -24.26 16.67 3.70
C VAL A 160 -25.31 16.18 2.71
N GLU A 161 -25.16 16.56 1.44
CA GLU A 161 -26.06 16.22 0.34
C GLU A 161 -25.24 15.77 -0.87
N ASP A 162 -25.76 14.83 -1.66
CA ASP A 162 -25.13 14.38 -2.91
C ASP A 162 -26.12 14.28 -4.09
N SER A 163 -25.59 14.09 -5.30
CA SER A 163 -26.41 13.94 -6.51
C SER A 163 -27.07 12.56 -6.66
N LEU A 164 -26.66 11.55 -5.88
CA LEU A 164 -27.19 10.19 -5.94
C LEU A 164 -28.47 10.01 -5.12
N GLY A 165 -28.66 10.83 -4.08
CA GLY A 165 -29.78 10.72 -3.15
C GLY A 165 -29.68 9.47 -2.26
N GLY A 166 -30.44 9.40 -1.17
CA GLY A 166 -30.31 8.34 -0.16
C GLY A 166 -29.26 8.67 0.90
N GLU A 167 -29.07 7.77 1.87
CA GLU A 167 -28.25 8.05 3.07
C GLU A 167 -26.82 7.52 2.94
N PHE A 168 -25.86 8.32 3.40
CA PHE A 168 -24.49 7.86 3.65
C PHE A 168 -24.48 6.82 4.77
N GLN A 169 -23.52 5.89 4.73
CA GLN A 169 -23.15 5.16 5.94
C GLN A 169 -22.53 6.15 6.92
N ARG A 170 -23.01 6.17 8.17
CA ARG A 170 -22.58 7.11 9.20
C ARG A 170 -22.09 6.36 10.42
N VAL A 171 -20.90 6.69 10.90
CA VAL A 171 -20.36 6.14 12.14
C VAL A 171 -19.83 7.24 13.04
N PRO A 172 -20.27 7.31 14.32
CA PRO A 172 -19.75 8.28 15.27
C PRO A 172 -18.26 8.09 15.51
N ALA A 173 -17.49 9.16 15.31
CA ALA A 173 -16.06 9.21 15.52
C ALA A 173 -15.67 9.84 16.86
N GLY A 174 -16.62 10.36 17.64
CA GLY A 174 -16.34 11.00 18.93
C GLY A 174 -16.22 12.52 18.81
N ASP A 175 -16.30 13.22 19.96
CA ASP A 175 -16.24 14.69 20.06
C ASP A 175 -17.18 15.47 19.12
N GLY A 176 -18.32 14.85 18.77
CA GLY A 176 -19.31 15.43 17.87
C GLY A 176 -18.90 15.41 16.39
N VAL A 177 -18.05 14.44 16.02
CA VAL A 177 -17.63 14.17 14.65
C VAL A 177 -18.18 12.81 14.21
N GLU A 178 -18.62 12.72 12.95
CA GLU A 178 -19.06 11.49 12.28
C GLU A 178 -18.17 11.21 11.06
N LEU A 179 -17.86 9.93 10.82
CA LEU A 179 -17.32 9.47 9.54
C LEU A 179 -18.49 9.10 8.62
N LEU A 180 -18.53 9.73 7.45
CA LEU A 180 -19.47 9.40 6.38
C LEU A 180 -18.74 8.63 5.30
N ALA A 181 -19.38 7.61 4.75
CA ALA A 181 -18.83 6.82 3.66
C ALA A 181 -19.91 6.33 2.68
N ARG A 182 -19.55 6.19 1.40
CA ARG A 182 -20.50 5.85 0.34
C ARG A 182 -19.83 5.26 -0.90
N TYR A 183 -20.53 4.35 -1.58
CA TYR A 183 -20.25 3.89 -2.94
C TYR A 183 -20.93 4.83 -3.96
N ILE A 184 -20.20 5.20 -5.00
CA ILE A 184 -20.66 6.08 -6.08
C ILE A 184 -20.95 5.20 -7.31
N ASP A 185 -22.23 5.05 -7.63
CA ASP A 185 -22.74 4.18 -8.70
C ASP A 185 -22.89 4.90 -10.06
N CYS A 186 -22.26 6.07 -10.20
CA CYS A 186 -22.25 6.86 -11.43
C CYS A 186 -20.82 7.27 -11.82
N PRO A 187 -20.59 7.75 -13.06
CA PRO A 187 -19.32 8.36 -13.41
C PRO A 187 -18.97 9.48 -12.44
N ILE A 188 -17.72 9.50 -11.96
CA ILE A 188 -17.29 10.45 -10.93
C ILE A 188 -17.46 11.91 -11.37
N GLU A 189 -17.38 12.20 -12.67
CA GLU A 189 -17.60 13.52 -13.26
C GLU A 189 -19.07 13.99 -13.18
N GLU A 190 -20.00 13.08 -12.94
CA GLU A 190 -21.43 13.34 -12.75
C GLU A 190 -21.83 13.38 -11.26
N TYR A 191 -20.91 13.00 -10.37
CA TYR A 191 -21.12 13.01 -8.93
C TYR A 191 -20.86 14.40 -8.35
N GLU A 192 -21.85 14.95 -7.65
CA GLU A 192 -21.74 16.23 -6.95
C GLU A 192 -21.93 15.98 -5.45
N LEU A 193 -20.97 16.42 -4.64
CA LEU A 193 -21.06 16.39 -3.18
C LEU A 193 -21.13 17.82 -2.63
N TYR A 194 -22.09 18.06 -1.74
CA TYR A 194 -22.27 19.34 -1.07
C TYR A 194 -22.13 19.16 0.45
N ILE A 195 -21.25 19.94 1.07
CA ILE A 195 -21.12 20.04 2.53
C ILE A 195 -21.49 21.46 2.93
N ASN A 196 -22.50 21.60 3.79
CA ASN A 196 -23.07 22.89 4.19
C ASN A 196 -23.48 23.78 3.00
N GLY A 197 -23.94 23.16 1.91
CA GLY A 197 -24.34 23.84 0.67
C GLY A 197 -23.17 24.32 -0.20
N VAL A 198 -21.93 23.97 0.15
CA VAL A 198 -20.73 24.24 -0.67
C VAL A 198 -20.43 23.01 -1.52
N LEU A 199 -20.33 23.19 -2.84
CA LEU A 199 -19.90 22.13 -3.77
C LEU A 199 -18.43 21.80 -3.49
N MET A 200 -18.16 20.53 -3.22
CA MET A 200 -16.81 20.02 -3.01
C MET A 200 -16.12 19.76 -4.35
N ASP A 201 -14.83 20.10 -4.42
CA ASP A 201 -14.02 19.81 -5.61
C ASP A 201 -13.52 18.36 -5.55
N LEU A 202 -14.05 17.52 -6.44
CA LEU A 202 -13.68 16.12 -6.59
C LEU A 202 -12.85 15.88 -7.85
N SER A 203 -12.34 16.95 -8.48
CA SER A 203 -11.68 16.85 -9.79
C SER A 203 -10.38 16.03 -9.77
N ASP A 204 -9.75 15.89 -8.61
CA ASP A 204 -8.64 14.95 -8.39
C ASP A 204 -9.03 13.50 -8.67
N GLY A 205 -10.32 13.17 -8.53
CA GLY A 205 -10.90 11.87 -8.81
C GLY A 205 -11.11 11.53 -10.29
N TYR A 206 -11.19 12.54 -11.16
CA TYR A 206 -11.60 12.38 -12.56
C TYR A 206 -10.52 11.73 -13.45
N ASN A 207 -9.27 11.65 -12.97
CA ASN A 207 -8.14 11.06 -13.70
C ASN A 207 -7.54 9.81 -13.03
N LEU A 208 -8.26 9.21 -12.08
CA LEU A 208 -7.78 8.05 -11.31
C LEU A 208 -8.05 6.69 -12.01
N GLY A 209 -8.34 6.68 -13.32
CA GLY A 209 -8.63 5.42 -14.04
C GLY A 209 -7.52 4.38 -13.85
N ASP A 210 -7.88 3.21 -13.28
CA ASP A 210 -7.02 2.07 -12.94
C ASP A 210 -5.53 2.41 -12.79
N LYS A 211 -5.25 3.40 -11.94
CA LYS A 211 -3.91 3.56 -11.39
C LYS A 211 -3.79 2.51 -10.31
N SER A 212 -2.75 1.67 -10.38
CA SER A 212 -2.29 0.96 -9.19
C SER A 212 -2.24 1.96 -8.03
N SER A 213 -2.60 1.53 -6.84
CA SER A 213 -2.67 2.31 -5.58
C SER A 213 -1.40 3.08 -5.20
N GLU A 214 -0.32 2.95 -5.99
CA GLU A 214 0.97 3.63 -5.88
C GLU A 214 0.92 5.17 -6.10
N ASP A 215 -0.25 5.74 -6.41
CA ASP A 215 -0.37 7.10 -6.92
C ASP A 215 -1.35 8.01 -6.13
N ILE A 216 -1.84 7.59 -4.95
CA ILE A 216 -2.73 8.43 -4.14
C ILE A 216 -1.92 9.53 -3.42
N PRO A 217 -2.23 10.82 -3.65
CA PRO A 217 -1.48 11.93 -3.07
C PRO A 217 -1.89 12.23 -1.62
N PHE A 218 -0.91 12.55 -0.78
CA PHE A 218 -1.07 13.28 0.48
C PHE A 218 -0.75 14.75 0.24
N TYR A 219 -1.71 15.64 0.43
CA TYR A 219 -1.55 17.08 0.15
C TYR A 219 -0.72 17.82 1.20
N THR A 220 -0.56 17.24 2.40
CA THR A 220 0.33 17.75 3.42
C THR A 220 1.28 16.68 3.94
N LEU A 221 2.41 17.13 4.48
CA LEU A 221 3.39 16.24 5.12
C LEU A 221 2.83 15.63 6.41
N GLU A 222 2.00 16.39 7.12
CA GLU A 222 1.38 15.94 8.39
C GLU A 222 0.41 14.79 8.15
N ASP A 223 -0.37 14.85 7.07
CA ASP A 223 -1.29 13.78 6.68
C ASP A 223 -0.51 12.51 6.30
N TYR A 224 0.58 12.65 5.53
CA TYR A 224 1.43 11.51 5.16
C TYR A 224 2.06 10.84 6.39
N ILE A 225 2.69 11.62 7.28
CA ILE A 225 3.28 11.12 8.53
C ILE A 225 2.21 10.44 9.40
N SER A 226 1.02 11.03 9.47
CA SER A 226 -0.09 10.49 10.24
C SER A 226 -0.60 9.17 9.68
N ALA A 227 -0.66 9.03 8.35
CA ALA A 227 -1.08 7.82 7.66
C ALA A 227 -0.11 6.65 7.90
N LEU A 228 1.19 6.93 7.94
CA LEU A 228 2.23 5.95 8.27
C LEU A 228 2.11 5.41 9.69
N GLY A 229 1.43 6.13 10.59
CA GLY A 229 1.22 5.67 11.97
C GLY A 229 2.49 5.66 12.81
N LEU A 230 3.46 6.50 12.47
CA LEU A 230 4.74 6.58 13.15
C LEU A 230 4.57 6.94 14.63
N GLY A 231 5.45 6.41 15.47
CA GLY A 231 5.59 6.78 16.86
C GLY A 231 6.16 8.19 17.06
N GLU A 232 6.39 8.56 18.31
CA GLU A 232 6.79 9.93 18.69
C GLU A 232 8.20 10.33 18.21
N LYS A 233 9.00 9.38 17.72
CA LYS A 233 10.41 9.59 17.36
C LYS A 233 10.69 9.06 15.96
N TYR A 234 10.76 10.00 15.01
CA TYR A 234 11.21 9.74 13.65
C TYR A 234 12.11 10.87 13.15
N LEU A 235 12.90 10.56 12.15
CA LEU A 235 13.80 11.50 11.49
C LEU A 235 13.37 11.67 10.03
N LEU A 236 13.33 12.93 9.56
CA LEU A 236 12.89 13.29 8.21
C LEU A 236 14.04 13.85 7.39
N VAL A 237 14.41 13.22 6.27
CA VAL A 237 15.42 13.73 5.34
C VAL A 237 14.81 14.03 3.98
N GLN A 238 14.81 15.30 3.60
CA GLN A 238 14.36 15.76 2.30
C GLN A 238 15.50 15.65 1.28
N GLY A 239 15.28 14.89 0.21
CA GLY A 239 16.05 14.91 -1.04
C GLY A 239 15.43 15.85 -2.08
N ASP A 240 15.85 15.74 -3.34
CA ASP A 240 15.40 16.65 -4.40
C ASP A 240 13.92 16.46 -4.70
N ARG A 241 13.49 15.19 -4.80
CA ARG A 241 12.08 14.82 -4.97
C ARG A 241 11.60 13.84 -3.93
N THR A 242 12.47 13.17 -3.18
CA THR A 242 12.03 12.14 -2.23
C THR A 242 12.15 12.64 -0.80
N LEU A 243 11.18 12.29 0.04
CA LEU A 243 11.27 12.43 1.48
C LEU A 243 11.52 11.06 2.08
N LEU A 244 12.63 10.90 2.80
CA LEU A 244 12.93 9.71 3.58
C LEU A 244 12.52 9.91 5.04
N ILE A 245 11.84 8.93 5.61
CA ILE A 245 11.48 8.88 7.02
C ILE A 245 12.12 7.65 7.66
N VAL A 246 12.77 7.86 8.80
CA VAL A 246 13.43 6.81 9.59
C VAL A 246 12.81 6.77 10.97
N GLU A 247 12.24 5.64 11.35
CA GLU A 247 11.57 5.43 12.64
C GLU A 247 12.22 4.27 13.39
N GLU A 248 12.43 4.44 14.70
CA GLU A 248 12.77 3.32 15.58
C GLU A 248 11.51 2.50 15.88
N SER A 249 11.47 1.25 15.43
CA SER A 249 10.35 0.33 15.67
C SER A 249 10.56 -0.59 16.89
N GLY A 250 11.66 -0.38 17.64
CA GLY A 250 11.91 -0.97 18.96
C GLY A 250 13.27 -1.65 19.10
N GLU A 251 13.45 -2.35 20.22
CA GLU A 251 14.68 -3.11 20.48
C GLU A 251 14.79 -4.33 19.55
N GLY A 252 16.00 -4.59 19.06
CA GLY A 252 16.29 -5.78 18.28
C GLY A 252 16.39 -7.04 19.14
N ASN A 253 16.62 -8.18 18.50
CA ASN A 253 16.68 -9.47 19.19
C ASN A 253 17.93 -9.63 20.09
N ALA A 254 18.92 -8.77 19.91
CA ALA A 254 20.16 -8.72 20.68
C ALA A 254 20.35 -7.33 21.31
N SER A 255 21.10 -7.27 22.41
CA SER A 255 21.35 -6.05 23.18
C SER A 255 22.08 -4.94 22.40
N ASP A 256 22.65 -5.28 21.25
CA ASP A 256 23.38 -4.40 20.35
C ASP A 256 22.67 -4.17 19.01
N THR A 257 21.37 -4.47 18.95
CA THR A 257 20.55 -4.30 17.75
C THR A 257 19.35 -3.40 18.02
N LEU A 258 18.98 -2.61 17.03
CA LEU A 258 17.77 -1.80 17.00
C LEU A 258 16.96 -2.13 15.76
N ARG A 259 15.64 -2.11 15.88
CA ARG A 259 14.73 -2.26 14.74
C ARG A 259 14.40 -0.88 14.21
N PHE A 260 14.51 -0.73 12.90
CA PHE A 260 14.13 0.48 12.20
C PHE A 260 13.13 0.16 11.10
N SER A 261 12.22 1.12 10.91
CA SER A 261 11.32 1.17 9.76
C SER A 261 11.72 2.37 8.93
N PHE A 262 11.80 2.17 7.62
CA PHE A 262 11.98 3.23 6.64
C PHE A 262 10.66 3.43 5.92
N ALA A 263 10.31 4.67 5.61
CA ALA A 263 9.21 5.01 4.71
C ALA A 263 9.68 6.13 3.79
N ALA A 264 9.14 6.20 2.58
CA ALA A 264 9.49 7.28 1.67
C ALA A 264 8.36 7.65 0.72
N ALA A 265 8.23 8.95 0.48
CA ALA A 265 7.29 9.50 -0.48
C ALA A 265 8.00 10.37 -1.52
N GLU A 266 7.52 10.33 -2.76
CA GLU A 266 7.92 11.28 -3.78
C GLU A 266 7.07 12.56 -3.67
N LYS A 267 7.71 13.71 -3.75
CA LYS A 267 7.10 15.03 -3.70
C LYS A 267 6.94 15.56 -5.11
N ILE A 268 5.69 15.60 -5.59
CA ILE A 268 5.33 16.08 -6.93
C ILE A 268 4.30 17.20 -6.78
N ASN A 269 4.60 18.39 -7.33
CA ASN A 269 3.72 19.55 -7.33
C ASN A 269 3.19 19.97 -5.93
N GLY A 270 3.93 19.67 -4.86
CA GLY A 270 3.56 20.02 -3.48
C GLY A 270 2.83 18.93 -2.70
N ALA A 271 2.39 17.86 -3.36
CA ALA A 271 1.83 16.67 -2.73
C ALA A 271 2.88 15.55 -2.59
N TYR A 272 2.66 14.63 -1.67
CA TYR A 272 3.50 13.47 -1.38
C TYR A 272 2.82 12.19 -1.87
N TYR A 273 3.53 11.35 -2.60
CA TYR A 273 3.01 10.12 -3.20
C TYR A 273 3.73 8.93 -2.59
N ASP A 274 2.96 8.03 -1.99
CA ASP A 274 3.50 6.78 -1.47
C ASP A 274 3.48 5.72 -2.57
N ARG A 275 4.62 5.48 -3.19
CA ARG A 275 4.77 4.58 -4.34
C ARG A 275 4.93 3.10 -3.95
N GLY A 276 4.24 2.66 -2.89
CA GLY A 276 3.99 1.24 -2.59
C GLY A 276 5.19 0.34 -2.19
N GLU A 277 6.44 0.70 -2.52
CA GLU A 277 7.59 -0.20 -2.37
C GLU A 277 8.48 0.07 -1.13
N ASN A 278 8.13 1.05 -0.28
CA ASN A 278 9.15 1.70 0.56
C ASN A 278 9.03 1.54 2.07
N VAL A 279 8.10 0.73 2.60
CA VAL A 279 8.12 0.37 4.02
C VAL A 279 9.06 -0.81 4.26
N LYS A 280 10.37 -0.54 4.31
CA LYS A 280 11.36 -1.55 4.70
C LYS A 280 11.45 -1.58 6.22
N SER A 281 11.00 -2.68 6.84
CA SER A 281 11.32 -2.97 8.24
C SER A 281 12.57 -3.85 8.31
N GLY A 282 13.54 -3.46 9.14
CA GLY A 282 14.82 -4.13 9.22
C GLY A 282 15.42 -4.12 10.62
N GLN A 283 16.26 -5.12 10.91
CA GLN A 283 17.13 -5.11 12.09
C GLN A 283 18.49 -4.53 11.70
N VAL A 284 18.90 -3.48 12.39
CA VAL A 284 20.19 -2.82 12.20
C VAL A 284 21.05 -3.03 13.44
N LEU A 285 22.29 -3.49 13.23
CA LEU A 285 23.30 -3.57 14.28
C LEU A 285 23.78 -2.16 14.66
N LEU A 286 24.02 -1.90 15.94
CA LEU A 286 24.76 -0.72 16.38
C LEU A 286 26.11 -0.64 15.65
N ARG A 287 26.52 0.57 15.25
CA ARG A 287 27.76 0.85 14.49
C ARG A 287 27.71 0.39 13.03
N ARG A 288 26.56 0.53 12.39
CA ARG A 288 26.39 0.31 10.96
C ARG A 288 26.33 1.64 10.22
N TYR A 289 26.94 1.65 9.05
CA TYR A 289 26.94 2.74 8.08
C TYR A 289 26.43 2.14 6.78
N MET A 290 25.46 2.78 6.13
CA MET A 290 24.86 2.24 4.92
C MET A 290 24.36 3.36 4.01
N ILE A 291 24.31 3.05 2.73
CA ILE A 291 23.58 3.83 1.75
C ILE A 291 22.30 3.09 1.46
N GLU A 292 21.19 3.82 1.41
CA GLU A 292 19.92 3.32 0.91
C GLU A 292 19.54 4.09 -0.34
N GLU A 293 19.22 3.35 -1.41
CA GLU A 293 18.60 3.90 -2.61
C GLU A 293 17.08 3.85 -2.44
N VAL A 294 16.45 5.01 -2.62
CA VAL A 294 15.02 5.19 -2.43
C VAL A 294 14.49 6.07 -3.55
N GLN A 295 13.64 5.50 -4.41
CA GLN A 295 13.07 6.20 -5.57
C GLN A 295 14.16 6.85 -6.48
N GLY A 296 15.30 6.18 -6.63
CA GLY A 296 16.44 6.66 -7.41
C GLY A 296 17.25 7.80 -6.76
N GLU A 297 16.97 8.13 -5.49
CA GLU A 297 17.77 9.04 -4.66
C GLU A 297 18.53 8.25 -3.60
N TYR A 298 19.76 8.66 -3.30
CA TYR A 298 20.61 7.99 -2.31
C TYR A 298 20.66 8.75 -0.99
N TYR A 299 20.62 8.00 0.10
CA TYR A 299 20.70 8.53 1.46
C TYR A 299 21.79 7.80 2.22
N MET A 300 22.67 8.56 2.87
CA MET A 300 23.65 8.04 3.81
C MET A 300 23.01 7.94 5.19
N LEU A 301 23.07 6.74 5.79
CA LEU A 301 22.51 6.42 7.09
C LEU A 301 23.61 5.86 8.00
N TYR A 302 23.59 6.25 9.27
CA TYR A 302 24.44 5.64 10.28
C TYR A 302 23.75 5.48 11.62
N LEU A 303 24.25 4.53 12.39
CA LEU A 303 23.85 4.31 13.78
C LEU A 303 25.11 4.23 14.65
N ARG A 304 25.24 5.12 15.63
CA ARG A 304 26.39 5.19 16.56
C ARG A 304 25.95 5.23 18.01
N GLY A 305 26.85 4.94 18.95
CA GLY A 305 26.59 5.21 20.37
C GLY A 305 26.61 6.71 20.66
N ALA A 306 25.73 7.21 21.53
CA ALA A 306 25.64 8.62 21.88
C ALA A 306 26.90 9.12 22.62
N GLU A 307 27.54 8.26 23.41
CA GLU A 307 28.80 8.56 24.12
C GLU A 307 30.05 8.35 23.26
N GLU A 308 29.91 7.88 22.02
CA GLU A 308 31.04 7.69 21.12
C GLU A 308 31.48 9.06 20.56
N ASN A 309 32.72 9.45 20.86
CA ASN A 309 33.39 10.60 20.25
C ASN A 309 33.88 10.28 18.83
N THR A 310 33.03 9.66 18.02
CA THR A 310 33.32 9.35 16.63
C THR A 310 33.02 10.58 15.78
N GLU A 311 34.03 11.04 15.05
CA GLU A 311 33.88 12.13 14.09
C GLU A 311 33.29 11.59 12.79
N ILE A 312 32.08 12.02 12.44
CA ILE A 312 31.40 11.64 11.20
C ILE A 312 31.35 12.84 10.28
N SER A 313 31.79 12.66 9.04
CA SER A 313 31.76 13.69 8.01
C SER A 313 31.63 13.09 6.61
N ASP A 314 31.27 13.92 5.64
CA ASP A 314 31.31 13.58 4.23
C ASP A 314 31.94 14.70 3.41
N ASN A 315 32.13 14.47 2.11
CA ASN A 315 32.65 15.49 1.19
C ASN A 315 31.57 16.46 0.67
N ARG A 316 30.39 16.54 1.33
CA ARG A 316 29.24 17.33 0.87
C ARG A 316 28.92 18.46 1.84
N GLU A 317 28.31 19.54 1.34
CA GLU A 317 27.84 20.61 2.20
C GLU A 317 26.64 20.14 3.06
N GLY A 318 26.37 20.85 4.16
CA GLY A 318 25.28 20.52 5.08
C GLY A 318 25.64 19.51 6.17
N VAL A 319 24.82 19.47 7.21
CA VAL A 319 24.99 18.59 8.37
C VAL A 319 24.11 17.35 8.23
N PHE A 320 24.53 16.25 8.85
CA PHE A 320 23.64 15.11 9.06
C PHE A 320 22.51 15.52 9.99
N GLN A 321 21.30 15.07 9.68
CA GLN A 321 20.21 15.12 10.65
C GLN A 321 20.43 13.96 11.62
N GLU A 322 20.25 14.21 12.92
CA GLU A 322 20.45 13.21 13.97
C GLU A 322 19.26 13.15 14.93
N MET A 323 18.99 11.96 15.46
CA MET A 323 17.99 11.72 16.50
C MET A 323 18.51 10.72 17.53
N GLU A 324 18.28 10.99 18.81
CA GLU A 324 18.54 10.05 19.91
C GLU A 324 17.47 8.95 19.96
N VAL A 325 17.93 7.71 19.87
CA VAL A 325 17.14 6.47 19.89
C VAL A 325 17.45 5.66 21.14
N SER A 326 16.73 4.55 21.36
CA SER A 326 16.99 3.66 22.49
C SER A 326 18.42 3.12 22.51
N ASN A 327 18.81 2.47 23.61
CA ASN A 327 20.17 1.94 23.82
C ASN A 327 21.29 3.00 23.80
N ASN A 328 20.96 4.24 24.18
CA ASN A 328 21.92 5.35 24.22
C ASN A 328 22.66 5.51 22.88
N ALA A 329 21.91 5.46 21.79
CA ALA A 329 22.41 5.52 20.43
C ALA A 329 21.83 6.73 19.67
N VAL A 330 22.48 7.07 18.57
CA VAL A 330 22.10 8.15 17.66
C VAL A 330 21.99 7.59 16.26
N VAL A 331 20.83 7.77 15.65
CA VAL A 331 20.64 7.55 14.22
C VAL A 331 20.90 8.86 13.49
N GLY A 332 21.70 8.80 12.43
CA GLY A 332 21.99 9.94 11.58
C GLY A 332 21.67 9.63 10.13
N ALA A 333 21.17 10.63 9.41
CA ALA A 333 20.79 10.50 8.01
C ALA A 333 21.07 11.78 7.22
N LYS A 334 21.45 11.63 5.95
CA LYS A 334 21.68 12.75 5.04
C LYS A 334 21.42 12.33 3.59
N TYR A 335 20.79 13.22 2.82
CA TYR A 335 20.61 13.06 1.39
C TYR A 335 21.94 13.27 0.65
N ILE A 336 22.22 12.43 -0.33
CA ILE A 336 23.40 12.50 -1.19
C ILE A 336 23.02 13.27 -2.46
N ASP A 337 23.42 14.54 -2.53
CA ASP A 337 23.11 15.49 -3.60
C ASP A 337 24.09 15.43 -4.79
N CYS A 338 24.80 14.32 -4.95
CA CYS A 338 25.77 14.10 -6.03
C CYS A 338 25.70 12.67 -6.58
N PRO A 339 26.32 12.39 -7.74
CA PRO A 339 26.53 11.02 -8.17
C PRO A 339 27.16 10.19 -7.07
N ILE A 340 26.65 8.98 -6.85
CA ILE A 340 27.03 8.13 -5.72
C ILE A 340 28.51 7.72 -5.79
N GLU A 341 29.07 7.65 -6.98
CA GLU A 341 30.49 7.36 -7.26
C GLU A 341 31.42 8.50 -6.81
N GLU A 342 30.89 9.72 -6.68
CA GLU A 342 31.61 10.90 -6.21
C GLU A 342 31.45 11.13 -4.70
N TYR A 343 30.53 10.40 -4.05
CA TYR A 343 30.28 10.53 -2.61
C TYR A 343 31.40 9.89 -1.78
N GLU A 344 31.85 10.63 -0.77
CA GLU A 344 32.88 10.15 0.16
C GLU A 344 32.41 10.35 1.60
N PHE A 345 32.37 9.27 2.36
CA PHE A 345 31.98 9.26 3.77
C PHE A 345 33.18 8.90 4.66
N TYR A 346 33.32 9.60 5.78
CA TYR A 346 34.49 9.53 6.64
C TYR A 346 34.11 9.28 8.10
N ILE A 347 34.84 8.36 8.74
CA ILE A 347 34.75 8.07 10.18
C ILE A 347 36.13 8.31 10.78
N ASP A 348 36.23 9.21 11.75
CA ASP A 348 37.49 9.59 12.41
C ASP A 348 38.59 9.96 11.39
N GLY A 349 38.18 10.61 10.29
CA GLY A 349 39.04 11.00 9.17
C GLY A 349 39.38 9.87 8.19
N TRP A 350 38.91 8.63 8.41
CA TRP A 350 39.11 7.50 7.51
C TRP A 350 37.94 7.37 6.53
N ARG A 351 38.25 7.38 5.24
CA ARG A 351 37.26 7.13 4.18
C ARG A 351 36.77 5.69 4.24
N LEU A 352 35.45 5.51 4.27
CA LEU A 352 34.81 4.20 4.12
C LEU A 352 34.70 3.80 2.65
N ASP A 353 34.81 2.50 2.39
CA ASP A 353 34.52 1.92 1.09
C ASP A 353 33.01 1.69 0.96
N LEU A 354 32.40 2.42 0.03
CA LEU A 354 30.98 2.41 -0.26
C LEU A 354 30.68 1.83 -1.65
N SER A 355 31.68 1.22 -2.30
CA SER A 355 31.56 0.67 -3.67
C SER A 355 30.40 -0.30 -3.83
N GLY A 356 30.18 -1.18 -2.84
CA GLY A 356 29.07 -2.15 -2.87
C GLY A 356 27.66 -1.55 -2.80
N ALA A 357 27.51 -0.22 -2.67
CA ALA A 357 26.21 0.45 -2.71
C ALA A 357 25.76 0.88 -4.12
N TYR A 358 26.66 0.84 -5.11
CA TYR A 358 26.39 1.28 -6.49
C TYR A 358 26.95 0.31 -7.56
N GLU A 359 27.28 -0.92 -7.15
CA GLU A 359 27.47 -2.08 -8.04
C GLU A 359 26.16 -2.82 -8.22
#